data_AF-A0A256ZEX6-F1
#
_entry.id   AF-A0A256ZEX6-F1
#
_cell.length_a   1.000
_cell.length_b   1.000
_cell.length_c   1.000
_cell.angle_alpha   90.00
_cell.angle_beta   90.00
_cell.angle_gamma   90.00
#
_symmetry.space_group_name_H-M   'P 1'
#
loop_
_entity.id
_entity.type
_entity.pdbx_description
1 polymer ?
#
loop_
_entity_poly.entity_id
_entity_poly.type
_entity_poly.pdbx_seq_one_letter_code
_entity_poly.pdbx_strand_id
1 'polypeptide(L)' 'MTKTIAIKDSAYKKLKEIKDRIKAESYSEVIVFLIENYEKFRLLKIKATINELKLSDDEIRKVKKIISELRERKWW' A
#
# COMPACT_ATOMS: atom_id res chain seq x y z
N MET A 1 -13.28 -18.51 9.26
CA MET A 1 -12.74 -18.18 10.60
C MET A 1 -12.64 -16.68 10.73
N THR A 2 -13.20 -16.11 11.78
CA THR A 2 -13.14 -14.65 12.04
C THR A 2 -11.93 -14.34 12.91
N LYS A 3 -11.19 -13.27 12.57
CA LYS A 3 -10.08 -12.76 13.37
C LYS A 3 -10.42 -11.36 13.87
N THR A 4 -10.04 -11.06 15.11
CA THR A 4 -10.25 -9.74 15.72
C THR A 4 -9.01 -8.88 15.54
N ILE A 5 -9.21 -7.62 15.14
CA ILE A 5 -8.15 -6.61 15.06
C ILE A 5 -8.55 -5.45 15.95
N ALA A 6 -7.70 -5.09 16.91
CA ALA A 6 -7.87 -3.86 17.68
C ALA A 6 -7.34 -2.67 16.89
N ILE A 7 -8.13 -1.60 16.84
CA ILE A 7 -7.77 -0.35 16.15
C ILE A 7 -8.02 0.84 17.07
N LYS A 8 -7.32 1.95 16.82
CA LYS A 8 -7.59 3.22 17.51
C LYS A 8 -8.97 3.75 17.10
N ASP A 9 -9.65 4.45 18.00
CA ASP A 9 -10.94 5.10 17.72
C ASP A 9 -10.90 6.04 16.52
N SER A 10 -9.78 6.74 16.34
CA SER A 10 -9.57 7.62 15.18
C SER A 10 -9.56 6.85 13.86
N ALA A 11 -9.02 5.63 13.85
CA ALA A 11 -9.06 4.76 12.67
C ALA A 11 -10.46 4.20 12.45
N TYR A 12 -11.17 3.81 13.51
CA TYR A 12 -12.55 3.36 13.43
C TYR A 12 -13.48 4.41 12.81
N LYS A 13 -13.38 5.67 13.24
CA LYS A 13 -14.16 6.79 12.67
C LYS A 13 -13.95 6.92 11.16
N LYS A 14 -12.70 6.87 10.70
CA LYS A 14 -12.36 6.92 9.27
C LYS A 14 -12.90 5.71 8.50
N LEU A 15 -12.79 4.51 9.07
CA LEU A 15 -13.35 3.30 8.45
C LEU A 15 -14.87 3.38 8.32
N LYS A 16 -15.55 3.94 9.32
CA LYS A 16 -17.00 4.17 9.28
C LYS A 16 -17.38 5.13 8.15
N GLU A 17 -16.70 6.27 8.04
CA GLU A 17 -16.95 7.22 6.95
C GLU A 17 -16.76 6.58 5.57
N ILE A 18 -15.74 5.75 5.41
CA ILE A 18 -15.49 5.03 4.14
C ILE A 18 -16.59 4.00 3.89
N LYS A 19 -16.96 3.22 4.91
CA LYS A 19 -18.05 2.23 4.85
C LYS A 19 -19.33 2.86 4.32
N ASP A 20 -19.71 4.01 4.89
CA ASP A 20 -20.93 4.72 4.54
C ASP A 20 -20.86 5.27 3.10
N ARG A 21 -19.70 5.79 2.67
CA ARG A 21 -19.50 6.31 1.31
C ARG A 21 -19.60 5.24 0.24
N ILE A 22 -18.99 4.07 0.47
CA ILE A 22 -18.98 2.98 -0.50
C ILE A 22 -20.17 2.03 -0.33
N LYS A 23 -21.02 2.27 0.69
CA LYS A 23 -22.17 1.44 1.06
C LYS A 23 -21.80 -0.03 1.29
N ALA A 24 -20.64 -0.28 1.90
CA ALA A 24 -20.20 -1.64 2.22
C ALA A 24 -21.05 -2.23 3.36
N GLU A 25 -21.34 -3.52 3.29
CA GLU A 25 -22.15 -4.21 4.29
C GLU A 25 -21.35 -4.45 5.57
N SER A 26 -20.06 -4.74 5.42
CA SER A 26 -19.14 -5.06 6.52
C SER A 26 -17.87 -4.21 6.53
N TYR A 27 -17.21 -4.13 7.70
CA TYR A 27 -15.86 -3.54 7.77
C TYR A 27 -14.82 -4.43 7.08
N SER A 28 -15.07 -5.74 6.95
CA SER A 28 -14.21 -6.64 6.19
C SER A 28 -14.15 -6.23 4.71
N GLU A 29 -15.28 -5.93 4.09
CA GLU A 29 -15.33 -5.38 2.72
C GLU A 29 -14.57 -4.06 2.61
N VAL A 30 -14.73 -3.16 3.57
CA VAL A 30 -14.01 -1.88 3.58
C VAL A 30 -12.50 -2.12 3.64
N ILE A 31 -12.04 -3.03 4.49
CA ILE A 31 -10.62 -3.36 4.60
C ILE A 31 -10.10 -3.94 3.29
N VAL A 32 -10.82 -4.90 2.69
CA VAL A 32 -10.44 -5.48 1.38
C VAL A 32 -10.40 -4.41 0.29
N PHE A 33 -11.43 -3.57 0.20
CA PHE A 33 -11.48 -2.45 -0.73
C PHE A 33 -10.27 -1.51 -0.57
N LEU A 34 -9.89 -1.18 0.67
CA LEU A 34 -8.73 -0.32 0.93
C LEU A 34 -7.41 -0.99 0.53
N ILE A 35 -7.27 -2.30 0.77
CA ILE A 35 -6.09 -3.07 0.35
C ILE A 35 -5.96 -3.05 -1.17
N GLU A 36 -7.03 -3.39 -1.90
CA GLU A 36 -7.02 -3.40 -3.36
C GLU A 36 -6.71 -2.02 -3.96
N ASN A 37 -7.29 -0.96 -3.38
CA ASN A 37 -7.00 0.40 -3.82
C ASN A 37 -5.54 0.77 -3.56
N TYR A 38 -5.00 0.43 -2.39
CA TYR A 38 -3.58 0.64 -2.09
C TYR A 38 -2.68 -0.05 -3.13
N GLU A 39 -2.98 -1.30 -3.49
CA GLU A 39 -2.21 -2.04 -4.50
C GLU A 39 -2.30 -1.39 -5.89
N LYS A 40 -3.50 -0.98 -6.32
CA LYS A 40 -3.72 -0.27 -7.58
C LYS A 40 -2.95 1.05 -7.62
N PHE A 41 -3.07 1.88 -6.58
CA PHE A 41 -2.36 3.16 -6.48
C PHE A 41 -0.85 2.96 -6.43
N ARG A 42 -0.36 1.94 -5.73
CA ARG A 42 1.07 1.62 -5.67
C ARG A 42 1.60 1.25 -7.05
N LEU A 43 0.88 0.44 -7.82
CA LEU A 43 1.26 0.08 -9.18
C LEU A 43 1.29 1.30 -10.10
N LEU A 44 0.28 2.16 -10.03
CA LEU A 44 0.23 3.40 -10.80
C LEU A 44 1.40 4.32 -10.46
N LYS A 45 1.72 4.47 -9.17
CA LYS A 45 2.85 5.27 -8.72
C LYS A 45 4.18 4.71 -9.26
N ILE A 46 4.37 3.39 -9.22
CA ILE A 46 5.56 2.75 -9.79
C ILE A 46 5.65 3.02 -11.29
N LYS A 47 4.56 2.85 -12.04
CA LYS A 47 4.54 3.13 -13.49
C LYS A 47 4.85 4.60 -13.79
N ALA A 48 4.27 5.53 -13.04
CA ALA A 48 4.56 6.95 -13.17
C ALA A 48 6.03 7.26 -12.90
N THR A 49 6.58 6.71 -11.81
CA THR A 49 8.00 6.85 -11.48
C THR A 49 8.91 6.25 -12.55
N ILE A 50 8.57 5.09 -13.13
CA ILE A 50 9.35 4.51 -14.25
C ILE A 50 9.34 5.47 -15.45
N ASN A 51 8.16 6.00 -15.81
CA ASN A 51 8.02 6.92 -16.94
C ASN A 51 8.77 8.24 -16.72
N GLU A 52 8.76 8.77 -15.49
CA GLU A 52 9.49 10.00 -15.13
C GLU A 52 11.00 9.80 -15.14
N LEU A 53 11.48 8.69 -14.58
CA LEU A 53 12.91 8.47 -14.41
C LEU A 53 13.61 8.04 -15.70
N LYS A 54 12.90 7.44 -16.68
CA LYS A 54 13.45 6.92 -17.95
C LYS A 54 14.80 6.19 -17.77
N LEU A 55 14.93 5.45 -16.67
CA LEU A 55 16.21 4.88 -16.29
C LEU A 55 16.68 3.86 -17.34
N SER A 56 17.96 3.98 -17.69
CA SER A 56 18.66 2.93 -18.42
C SER A 56 18.82 1.67 -17.56
N ASP A 57 19.08 0.53 -18.20
CA ASP A 57 19.29 -0.75 -17.50
C ASP A 57 20.42 -0.68 -16.45
N ASP A 58 21.45 0.14 -16.68
CA ASP A 58 22.56 0.35 -15.75
C ASP A 58 22.11 1.09 -14.48
N GLU A 59 21.29 2.13 -14.63
CA GLU A 59 20.71 2.88 -13.51
C GLU A 59 19.74 2.01 -12.70
N ILE A 60 18.95 1.15 -13.36
CA ILE A 60 18.09 0.17 -12.69
C ILE A 60 18.92 -0.79 -11.85
N ARG A 61 20.06 -1.27 -12.36
CA ARG A 61 20.96 -2.16 -11.60
C ARG A 61 21.52 -1.49 -10.35
N LYS A 62 21.95 -0.22 -10.46
CA LYS A 62 22.43 0.57 -9.32
C LYS A 62 21.35 0.76 -8.26
N VAL A 63 20.13 1.12 -8.66
CA VAL A 63 18.99 1.28 -7.75
C VAL A 63 18.63 -0.05 -7.07
N LYS A 64 18.60 -1.16 -7.80
CA LYS A 64 18.35 -2.49 -7.22
C LYS A 64 19.38 -2.87 -6.16
N LYS A 65 20.67 -2.59 -6.41
CA LYS A 65 21.75 -2.83 -5.45
C LYS A 65 21.53 -2.04 -4.15
N ILE A 66 21.24 -0.74 -4.27
CA ILE A 66 20.96 0.13 -3.12
C ILE A 66 19.74 -0.35 -2.33
N ILE A 67 18.65 -0.77 -3.01
CA ILE A 67 17.45 -1.28 -2.33
C ILE A 67 17.76 -2.57 -1.55
N SER A 68 18.57 -3.49 -2.10
CA SER A 68 18.97 -4.72 -1.40
C SER A 68 19.74 -4.39 -0.12
N GLU A 69 20.76 -3.54 -0.25
CA GLU A 69 21.60 -3.11 0.88
C GLU A 69 20.77 -2.42 1.98
N LEU A 70 19.76 -1.62 1.61
CA LEU A 70 18.86 -0.97 2.57
C LEU A 70 17.88 -1.92 3.26
N ARG A 71 17.45 -3.01 2.59
CA ARG A 71 16.58 -4.03 3.20
C ARG A 71 17.34 -4.89 4.20
N GLU A 72 18.57 -5.26 3.86
CA GLU A 72 19.44 -6.04 4.75
C GLU A 72 19.84 -5.25 6.00
N ARG A 73 19.94 -3.92 5.90
CA ARG A 73 20.25 -3.03 7.02
C ARG A 73 19.09 -2.76 7.98
N LYS A 74 17.86 -3.20 7.70
CA LYS A 74 16.67 -2.97 8.56
C LYS A 74 16.20 -4.23 9.29
N TRP A 75 17.12 -4.95 9.91
CA TRP A 75 16.79 -5.92 10.95
C TRP A 75 17.12 -5.32 12.33
N TRP A 76 16.18 -4.52 12.84
CA TRP A 76 15.99 -4.22 14.26
C TRP A 76 14.52 -3.90 14.52
#